data_AF-A0A7V5VLQ5-F1
#
_entry.id   AF-A0A7V5VLQ5-F1
#
_cell.length_a   1.000
_cell.length_b   1.000
_cell.length_c   1.000
_cell.angle_alpha   90.00
_cell.angle_beta   90.00
_cell.angle_gamma   90.00
#
_symmetry.space_group_name_H-M   'P 1'
#
loop_
_entity.id
_entity.type
_entity.pdbx_description
1 polymer ?
#
loop_
_entity_poly.entity_id
_entity_poly.type
_entity_poly.pdbx_seq_one_letter_code
_entity_poly.pdbx_strand_id
1 'polypeptide(L)'
;MTDSRWTPSPDEEERIPKLPPTPELPEPPKVEFERPQLPGAQPSPTFQRNTRAISLAFSIGFSLAGPVILGALLGYWLDGRFGTSPTWTMILTLLGMVAGLVQMIRVVNKLNQMEDKP
;
A
#
# COMPACT_ATOMS: atom_id res chain seq x y z
N MET A 1 -7.76 -61.53 -8.45
CA MET A 1 -6.85 -60.73 -9.30
C MET A 1 -7.13 -61.09 -10.74
N THR A 2 -7.92 -60.29 -11.45
CA THR A 2 -8.12 -60.41 -12.91
C THR A 2 -7.85 -59.03 -13.49
N ASP A 3 -6.72 -58.92 -14.19
CA ASP A 3 -6.21 -57.69 -14.77
C ASP A 3 -6.99 -57.40 -16.06
N SER A 4 -8.08 -56.66 -15.95
CA SER A 4 -8.87 -56.19 -17.09
C SER A 4 -8.22 -54.95 -17.71
N ARG A 5 -6.98 -55.10 -18.20
CA ARG A 5 -6.39 -54.11 -19.11
C ARG A 5 -7.11 -54.26 -20.44
N TRP A 6 -7.90 -53.26 -20.78
CA TRP A 6 -8.55 -53.16 -22.08
C TRP A 6 -7.48 -53.24 -23.18
N THR A 7 -7.54 -54.30 -23.99
CA THR A 7 -6.76 -54.46 -25.22
C THR A 7 -7.72 -54.29 -26.38
N PRO A 8 -7.57 -53.25 -27.22
CA PRO A 8 -8.41 -53.12 -28.40
C PRO A 8 -8.28 -54.35 -29.28
N SER A 9 -9.41 -54.84 -29.78
CA SER A 9 -9.43 -55.98 -30.71
C SER A 9 -8.79 -55.53 -32.04
N PRO A 10 -8.07 -56.41 -32.77
CA PRO A 10 -7.37 -56.03 -34.01
C PRO A 10 -8.27 -55.40 -35.09
N ASP A 11 -9.58 -55.62 -35.03
CA ASP A 11 -10.59 -55.06 -35.94
C ASP A 11 -11.08 -53.65 -35.54
N GLU A 12 -10.72 -53.15 -34.36
CA GLU A 12 -11.02 -51.78 -33.92
C GLU A 12 -10.01 -50.76 -34.48
N GLU A 13 -8.73 -51.12 -34.59
CA GLU A 13 -7.69 -50.25 -35.18
C GLU A 13 -7.94 -50.00 -36.67
N GLU A 14 -8.41 -51.01 -37.42
CA GLU A 14 -8.71 -50.89 -38.85
C GLU A 14 -9.95 -50.01 -39.11
N ARG A 15 -10.82 -49.87 -38.10
CA ARG A 15 -12.05 -49.06 -38.17
C ARG A 15 -11.84 -47.60 -37.82
N ILE A 16 -10.67 -47.21 -37.29
CA ILE A 16 -10.35 -45.80 -37.06
C ILE A 16 -10.13 -45.15 -38.42
N PRO A 17 -11.00 -44.21 -38.86
CA PRO A 17 -10.80 -43.51 -40.11
C PRO A 17 -9.44 -42.80 -40.04
N LYS A 18 -8.57 -43.05 -41.04
CA LYS A 18 -7.27 -42.39 -41.11
C LYS A 18 -7.52 -40.88 -41.07
N LEU A 19 -6.95 -40.22 -40.06
CA LEU A 19 -7.06 -38.77 -39.96
C LEU A 19 -6.60 -38.16 -41.29
N PRO A 20 -7.33 -37.18 -41.83
CA PRO A 20 -6.83 -36.43 -42.97
C PRO A 20 -5.43 -35.89 -42.61
N PRO A 21 -4.52 -35.75 -43.59
CA PRO A 21 -3.21 -35.18 -43.32
C PRO A 21 -3.39 -33.87 -42.57
N THR A 22 -2.66 -33.71 -41.45
CA THR A 22 -2.75 -32.52 -40.62
C THR A 22 -2.54 -31.30 -41.52
N PRO A 23 -3.49 -30.35 -41.57
CA PRO A 23 -3.31 -29.13 -42.34
C PRO A 23 -1.99 -28.49 -41.92
N GLU A 24 -1.10 -28.21 -42.87
CA GLU A 24 0.09 -27.41 -42.59
C GLU A 24 -0.39 -26.00 -42.22
N LEU A 25 -0.43 -25.72 -40.93
CA LEU A 25 -0.77 -24.39 -40.45
C LEU A 25 0.32 -23.44 -40.94
N PRO A 26 -0.05 -22.32 -41.60
CA PRO A 26 0.92 -21.29 -41.89
C PRO A 26 1.58 -20.87 -40.58
N GLU A 27 2.88 -20.55 -40.62
CA GLU A 27 3.57 -20.03 -39.44
C GLU A 27 2.75 -18.85 -38.90
N PRO A 28 2.34 -18.89 -37.62
CA PRO A 28 1.50 -17.85 -37.07
C PRO A 28 2.22 -16.53 -37.29
N PRO A 29 1.55 -15.50 -37.85
CA PRO A 29 2.17 -14.22 -38.08
C PRO A 29 2.72 -13.75 -36.73
N LYS A 30 3.94 -13.20 -36.74
CA LYS A 30 4.57 -12.66 -35.55
C LYS A 30 3.83 -11.39 -35.15
N VAL A 31 2.71 -11.57 -34.46
CA VAL A 31 1.92 -10.46 -33.92
C VAL A 31 2.73 -9.92 -32.75
N GLU A 32 3.41 -8.80 -32.99
CA GLU A 32 3.98 -8.01 -31.92
C GLU A 32 2.82 -7.42 -31.13
N PHE A 33 2.39 -8.16 -30.11
CA PHE A 33 1.37 -7.71 -29.19
C PHE A 33 1.92 -6.49 -28.44
N GLU A 34 1.65 -5.29 -28.96
CA GLU A 34 1.68 -4.08 -28.15
C GLU A 34 0.68 -4.30 -27.03
N ARG A 35 1.19 -4.72 -25.86
CA ARG A 35 0.34 -5.00 -24.70
C ARG A 35 -0.41 -3.71 -24.40
N PRO A 36 -1.75 -3.69 -24.49
CA PRO A 36 -2.50 -2.49 -24.14
C PRO A 36 -2.10 -2.09 -22.72
N GLN A 37 -1.57 -0.88 -22.56
CA GLN A 37 -1.35 -0.34 -21.22
C GLN A 37 -2.73 -0.13 -20.61
N LEU A 38 -3.18 -1.12 -19.83
CA LEU A 38 -4.48 -1.13 -19.18
C LEU A 38 -4.59 0.12 -18.29
N PRO A 39 -5.46 1.10 -18.61
CA PRO A 39 -5.73 2.23 -17.73
C PRO A 39 -6.58 1.69 -16.58
N GLY A 40 -5.95 1.14 -15.54
CA GLY A 40 -6.73 0.37 -14.56
C GLY A 40 -6.06 0.01 -13.24
N ALA A 41 -4.74 0.10 -13.10
CA ALA A 41 -4.11 -0.01 -11.78
C ALA A 41 -4.17 1.32 -10.99
N GLN A 42 -5.18 2.15 -11.25
CA GLN A 42 -5.41 3.37 -10.48
C GLN A 42 -6.42 3.05 -9.36
N PRO A 43 -6.04 3.17 -8.07
CA PRO A 43 -6.97 2.95 -6.97
C PRO A 43 -8.20 3.85 -7.19
N SER A 44 -9.40 3.32 -6.91
CA SER A 44 -10.64 4.02 -7.20
C SER A 44 -10.63 5.46 -6.65
N PRO A 45 -11.14 6.46 -7.39
CA PRO A 45 -11.06 7.86 -7.01
C PRO A 45 -11.67 8.15 -5.63
N THR A 46 -12.68 7.39 -5.22
CA THR A 46 -13.30 7.46 -3.88
C THR A 46 -12.34 7.01 -2.77
N PHE A 47 -11.60 5.92 -2.97
CA PHE A 47 -10.62 5.44 -2.00
C PHE A 47 -9.46 6.43 -1.84
N GLN A 48 -9.00 7.04 -2.94
CA GLN A 48 -7.96 8.07 -2.89
C GLN A 48 -8.41 9.33 -2.14
N ARG A 49 -9.66 9.77 -2.31
CA ARG A 49 -10.18 10.96 -1.61
C ARG A 49 -10.30 10.72 -0.11
N ASN A 50 -10.83 9.56 0.31
CA ASN A 50 -10.99 9.24 1.73
C ASN A 50 -9.63 9.05 2.43
N THR A 51 -8.68 8.36 1.79
CA THR A 51 -7.34 8.15 2.36
C THR A 51 -6.56 9.46 2.51
N ARG A 52 -6.63 10.37 1.52
CA ARG A 52 -6.01 11.69 1.61
C ARG A 52 -6.58 12.51 2.77
N ALA A 53 -7.91 12.58 2.90
CA ALA A 53 -8.56 13.31 3.99
C ALA A 53 -8.14 12.80 5.38
N ILE A 54 -8.12 11.47 5.56
CA ILE A 54 -7.68 10.85 6.81
C ILE A 54 -6.21 11.15 7.08
N SER A 55 -5.33 11.01 6.07
CA SER A 55 -3.90 11.27 6.23
C SER A 55 -3.60 12.73 6.61
N LEU A 56 -4.36 13.68 6.05
CA LEU A 56 -4.21 15.10 6.34
C LEU A 56 -4.66 15.41 7.77
N ALA A 57 -5.84 14.94 8.15
CA ALA A 57 -6.37 15.11 9.50
C ALA A 57 -5.43 14.49 10.56
N PHE A 58 -4.93 13.28 10.29
CA PHE A 58 -3.96 12.61 11.15
C PHE A 58 -2.65 13.40 11.25
N SER A 59 -2.12 13.90 10.13
CA SER A 59 -0.89 14.69 10.11
C SER A 59 -1.02 15.97 10.94
N ILE A 60 -2.15 16.67 10.84
CA ILE A 60 -2.44 17.88 11.62
C ILE A 60 -2.53 17.53 13.11
N GLY A 61 -3.32 16.52 13.48
CA GLY A 61 -3.43 16.08 14.88
C GLY A 61 -2.11 15.60 15.47
N PHE A 62 -1.36 14.80 14.71
CA PHE A 62 -0.06 14.26 15.12
C PHE A 62 1.01 15.36 15.24
N SER A 63 0.94 16.42 14.42
CA SER A 63 1.87 17.55 14.51
C SER A 63 1.82 18.26 15.88
N LEU A 64 0.66 18.22 16.54
CA LEU A 64 0.45 18.77 17.88
C LEU A 64 0.67 17.72 18.97
N ALA A 65 0.04 16.54 18.84
CA ALA A 65 0.08 15.50 19.85
C ALA A 65 1.46 14.83 19.97
N GLY A 66 2.16 14.63 18.86
CA GLY A 66 3.45 13.94 18.82
C GLY A 66 4.51 14.59 19.71
N PRO A 67 4.80 15.90 19.56
CA PRO A 67 5.76 16.61 20.41
C PRO A 67 5.39 16.61 21.89
N VAL A 68 4.10 16.76 22.23
CA VAL A 68 3.61 16.75 23.61
C VAL A 68 3.82 15.38 24.26
N ILE A 69 3.36 14.32 23.58
CA ILE A 69 3.51 12.94 24.06
C ILE A 69 4.98 12.59 24.21
N LEU A 70 5.81 12.93 23.21
CA LEU A 70 7.25 12.69 23.27
C LEU A 70 7.91 13.43 24.44
N GLY A 71 7.57 14.71 24.65
CA GLY A 71 8.08 15.50 25.77
C GLY A 71 7.65 14.94 27.13
N ALA A 72 6.40 14.50 27.26
CA ALA A 72 5.88 13.88 28.48
C ALA A 72 6.57 12.55 28.79
N LEU A 73 6.73 11.67 27.80
CA LEU A 73 7.43 10.38 27.99
C LEU A 73 8.90 10.59 28.37
N LEU A 74 9.59 11.50 27.66
CA LEU A 74 10.98 11.83 27.95
C LEU A 74 11.12 12.43 29.35
N GLY A 75 10.24 13.35 29.72
CA GLY A 75 10.27 13.97 31.04
C GLY A 75 9.95 12.99 32.17
N TYR A 76 9.05 12.05 31.95
CA TYR A 76 8.76 10.99 32.92
C TYR A 76 9.97 10.09 33.14
N TRP A 77 10.63 9.67 32.06
CA TRP A 77 11.86 8.90 32.14
C TRP A 77 12.99 9.66 32.85
N LEU A 78 13.08 10.97 32.60
CA LEU A 78 14.08 11.85 33.20
C LEU A 78 13.81 12.07 34.71
N ASP A 79 12.56 12.31 35.08
CA ASP A 79 12.13 12.42 36.48
C ASP A 79 12.43 11.15 37.28
N GLY A 80 12.21 9.98 36.68
CA GLY A 80 12.59 8.69 37.28
C GLY A 80 14.10 8.52 37.46
N ARG A 81 14.93 9.11 36.59
CA ARG A 81 16.39 9.02 36.66
C ARG A 81 17.00 9.97 37.69
N PHE A 82 16.45 11.17 37.81
CA PHE A 82 16.92 12.22 38.72
C PHE A 82 16.23 12.21 40.09
N GLY A 83 15.17 11.40 40.26
CA GLY A 83 14.39 11.37 41.50
C GLY A 83 13.61 12.67 41.74
N THR A 84 13.44 13.50 40.71
CA THR A 84 12.68 14.74 40.77
C THR A 84 11.21 14.42 40.56
N SER A 85 10.36 14.77 41.53
CA SER A 85 8.91 14.63 41.40
C SER A 85 8.33 15.76 40.54
N PRO A 86 7.32 15.50 39.70
CA PRO A 86 7.40 15.44 38.23
C PRO A 86 7.83 16.76 37.56
N THR A 87 9.05 17.21 37.82
CA THR A 87 9.50 18.56 37.43
C THR A 87 9.90 18.59 35.95
N TRP A 88 10.69 17.62 35.49
CA TRP A 88 11.10 17.53 34.10
C TRP A 88 9.94 17.17 33.18
N THR A 89 9.01 16.34 33.65
CA THR A 89 7.77 16.03 32.93
C THR A 89 6.99 17.31 32.66
N MET A 90 6.78 18.19 33.65
CA MET A 90 6.07 19.44 33.42
C MET A 90 6.80 20.35 32.43
N ILE A 91 8.11 20.55 32.60
CA ILE A 91 8.90 21.42 31.72
C ILE A 91 8.89 20.90 30.29
N LEU A 92 9.17 19.61 30.08
CA LEU A 92 9.24 19.03 28.74
C LEU A 92 7.87 18.89 28.09
N THR A 93 6.81 18.67 28.85
CA THR A 93 5.44 18.68 28.31
C THR A 93 5.05 20.07 27.85
N LEU A 94 5.37 21.12 28.63
CA LEU A 94 5.09 22.50 28.26
C LEU A 94 5.89 22.91 27.01
N LEU A 95 7.17 22.52 26.97
CA LEU A 95 8.04 22.76 25.81
C LEU A 95 7.55 21.98 24.58
N GLY A 96 7.11 20.73 24.76
CA GLY A 96 6.47 19.92 23.74
C GLY A 96 5.17 20.54 23.21
N MET A 97 4.37 21.16 24.08
CA MET A 97 3.15 21.88 23.69
C MET A 97 3.46 23.10 22.84
N VAL A 98 4.43 23.92 23.25
CA VAL A 98 4.89 25.08 22.46
C VAL A 98 5.45 24.63 21.12
N ALA A 99 6.29 23.58 21.10
CA ALA A 99 6.83 23.00 19.88
C ALA A 99 5.73 22.46 18.95
N GLY A 100 4.71 21.78 19.49
CA GLY A 100 3.56 21.30 18.74
C GLY A 100 2.74 22.42 18.12
N LEU A 101 2.50 23.50 18.85
CA LEU A 101 1.81 24.69 18.32
C LEU A 101 2.61 25.35 17.18
N VAL A 102 3.92 25.52 17.36
CA VAL A 102 4.80 26.07 16.33
C VAL A 102 4.82 25.18 15.09
N GLN A 103 4.88 23.86 15.27
CA GLN A 103 4.86 22.89 14.19
C GLN A 103 3.53 22.92 13.44
N MET A 104 2.40 22.99 14.14
CA MET A 104 1.08 23.08 13.51
C MET A 104 0.97 24.34 12.64
N ILE A 105 1.35 25.51 13.18
CA ILE A 105 1.36 26.77 12.41
C ILE A 105 2.24 26.64 11.17
N ARG A 106 3.41 26.02 11.31
CA ARG A 106 4.34 25.79 10.19
C ARG A 106 3.74 24.87 9.12
N VAL A 107 3.00 23.83 9.51
CA VAL A 107 2.32 22.91 8.59
C VAL A 107 1.18 23.61 7.86
N VAL A 108 0.33 24.35 8.58
CA VAL A 108 -0.76 25.13 7.99
C VAL A 108 -0.23 26.18 7.01
N ASN A 109 0.82 26.92 7.39
CA ASN A 109 1.43 27.90 6.49
C ASN A 109 2.03 27.27 5.23
N LYS A 110 2.64 26.07 5.37
CA LYS A 110 3.15 25.33 4.21
C LYS A 110 2.02 24.86 3.29
N LEU A 111 0.89 24.41 3.85
CA LEU A 111 -0.28 24.00 3.06
C LEU A 111 -0.85 25.19 2.27
N ASN A 112 -1.00 26.36 2.92
CA ASN A 112 -1.47 27.57 2.25
C ASN A 112 -0.54 28.01 1.11
N GLN A 113 0.78 27.91 1.29
CA GLN A 113 1.76 28.26 0.25
C GLN A 113 1.77 27.31 -0.96
N MET A 114 1.36 26.05 -0.77
CA MET A 114 1.23 25.09 -1.87
C MET A 114 -0.02 25.35 -2.71
N GLU A 115 -1.06 25.92 -2.11
CA GLU A 115 -2.31 26.29 -2.78
C GLU A 115 -2.18 27.59 -3.58
N ASP A 116 -1.30 28.50 -3.15
CA ASP A 116 -1.11 29.84 -3.72
C ASP A 116 -0.07 29.91 -4.86
N LYS A 117 0.50 28.77 -5.28
CA LYS A 117 1.43 28.71 -6.42
C LYS A 117 0.68 28.23 -7.68
N PRO A 118 0.43 29.11 -8.68
CA PRO A 118 -0.24 28.75 -9.93
C PRO A 118 0.59 27.79 -10.79
#